data_AF-A0A4Q4SSL7-F1
#
_entry.id   AF-A0A4Q4SSL7-F1
#
_cell.length_a   1.000
_cell.length_b   1.000
_cell.length_c   1.000
_cell.angle_alpha   90.00
_cell.angle_beta   90.00
_cell.angle_gamma   90.00
#
_symmetry.space_group_name_H-M   'P 1'
#
loop_
_entity.id
_entity.type
_entity.pdbx_description
1 polymer ?
#
loop_
_entity_poly.entity_id
_entity_poly.type
_entity_poly.pdbx_seq_one_letter_code
_entity_poly.pdbx_strand_id
1 'polypeptide(L)'
;MINEDLMPFWKIEPRRLRENINNVTELDHLTLRKYAFADGEYNSASDHWLGKDLGGLFDEVSRNIPDVVFALNLLDEPRFIITRQTLDNGGTLRPSFEDANHNSIWDKTNDLCWGNPRVEANPFIFSYGLSFVQDKSHAQEVCSHPKFESMHGFFSSPMTGLTTEAPIPVLSQAAPSSFGDIICPSPWYTDKVYQGGR
;
A
#
# COMPACT_ATOMS: atom_id res chain seq x y z
N MET A 1 9.60 2.97 -6.21
CA MET A 1 9.05 3.71 -7.39
C MET A 1 8.13 2.75 -8.13
N ILE A 2 6.96 3.17 -8.60
CA ILE A 2 5.79 2.32 -8.98
C ILE A 2 6.07 0.92 -9.58
N ASN A 3 7.10 0.75 -10.42
CA ASN A 3 7.49 -0.56 -10.92
C ASN A 3 7.85 -1.56 -9.80
N GLU A 4 8.54 -1.11 -8.76
CA GLU A 4 8.92 -1.91 -7.58
C GLU A 4 7.66 -2.37 -6.81
N ASP A 5 6.72 -1.45 -6.59
CA ASP A 5 5.44 -1.72 -5.94
C ASP A 5 4.61 -2.76 -6.73
N LEU A 6 4.80 -2.85 -8.05
CA LEU A 6 4.13 -3.83 -8.91
C LEU A 6 4.80 -5.20 -8.97
N MET A 7 6.08 -5.31 -8.57
CA MET A 7 6.86 -6.56 -8.63
C MET A 7 6.18 -7.76 -7.96
N PRO A 8 5.51 -7.62 -6.78
CA PRO A 8 4.85 -8.75 -6.13
C PRO A 8 3.77 -9.42 -6.98
N PHE A 9 3.23 -8.72 -7.98
CA PHE A 9 2.09 -9.19 -8.77
C PHE A 9 2.45 -9.74 -10.15
N TRP A 10 3.70 -9.58 -10.62
CA TRP A 10 4.09 -9.90 -12.00
C TRP A 10 3.90 -11.37 -12.41
N LYS A 11 3.98 -12.30 -11.45
CA LYS A 11 3.83 -13.74 -11.70
C LYS A 11 2.39 -14.25 -11.51
N ILE A 12 1.44 -13.37 -11.18
CA ILE A 12 0.07 -13.73 -10.84
C ILE A 12 -0.83 -13.55 -12.07
N GLU A 13 -1.70 -14.53 -12.31
CA GLU A 13 -2.68 -14.43 -13.39
C GLU A 13 -3.59 -13.19 -13.22
N PRO A 14 -3.76 -12.35 -14.26
CA PRO A 14 -4.59 -11.15 -14.16
C PRO A 14 -6.05 -11.42 -13.76
N ARG A 15 -6.61 -12.58 -14.16
CA ARG A 15 -7.96 -13.01 -13.73
C ARG A 15 -8.04 -13.10 -12.22
N ARG A 16 -7.02 -13.69 -11.59
CA ARG A 16 -6.95 -13.89 -10.15
C ARG A 16 -6.82 -12.58 -9.39
N LEU A 17 -6.02 -11.63 -9.90
CA LEU A 17 -5.92 -10.29 -9.30
C LEU A 17 -7.27 -9.57 -9.29
N ARG A 18 -8.03 -9.65 -10.40
CA ARG A 18 -9.39 -9.10 -10.48
C ARG A 18 -10.36 -9.79 -9.53
N GLU A 19 -10.31 -11.11 -9.43
CA GLU A 19 -11.12 -11.88 -8.47
C GLU A 19 -10.80 -11.48 -7.03
N ASN A 20 -9.52 -11.34 -6.69
CA ASN A 20 -9.09 -10.89 -5.37
C ASN A 20 -9.62 -9.48 -5.06
N ILE A 21 -9.49 -8.52 -5.98
CA ILE A 21 -10.04 -7.16 -5.80
C ILE A 21 -11.55 -7.21 -5.58
N ASN A 22 -12.31 -7.92 -6.43
CA ASN A 22 -13.76 -8.02 -6.30
C ASN A 22 -14.15 -8.58 -4.92
N ASN A 23 -13.56 -9.71 -4.52
CA ASN A 23 -13.89 -10.36 -3.26
C ASN A 23 -13.66 -9.46 -2.04
N VAL A 24 -12.58 -8.67 -2.01
CA VAL A 24 -12.24 -7.88 -0.82
C VAL A 24 -12.94 -6.53 -0.77
N THR A 25 -13.29 -5.96 -1.92
CA THR A 25 -14.00 -4.68 -2.00
C THR A 25 -15.50 -4.80 -1.76
N GLU A 26 -16.05 -6.03 -1.80
CA GLU A 26 -17.42 -6.34 -1.38
C GLU A 26 -17.56 -6.44 0.16
N LEU A 27 -16.44 -6.49 0.90
CA LEU A 27 -16.43 -6.60 2.36
C LEU A 27 -16.33 -5.22 3.01
N ASP A 28 -17.47 -4.64 3.42
CA ASP A 28 -17.52 -3.28 3.97
C ASP A 28 -16.61 -3.05 5.18
N HIS A 29 -16.44 -4.05 6.05
CA HIS A 29 -15.59 -3.95 7.25
C HIS A 29 -14.10 -3.75 6.93
N LEU A 30 -13.65 -4.09 5.71
CA LEU A 30 -12.26 -3.87 5.30
C LEU A 30 -11.98 -2.42 4.91
N THR A 31 -13.01 -1.60 4.67
CA THR A 31 -12.86 -0.21 4.22
C THR A 31 -11.99 -0.09 2.95
N LEU A 32 -12.09 -1.07 2.05
CA LEU A 32 -11.50 -1.07 0.72
C LEU A 32 -12.58 -0.68 -0.30
N ARG A 33 -12.25 0.22 -1.23
CA ARG A 33 -13.20 0.65 -2.29
C ARG A 33 -12.67 0.30 -3.66
N LYS A 34 -13.56 -0.24 -4.49
CA LYS A 34 -13.29 -0.55 -5.89
C LYS A 34 -13.55 0.65 -6.78
N TYR A 35 -12.58 0.93 -7.64
CA TYR A 35 -12.67 1.90 -8.71
C TYR A 35 -12.23 1.26 -10.01
N ALA A 36 -12.65 1.83 -11.14
CA ALA A 36 -12.30 1.34 -12.45
C ALA A 36 -12.14 2.47 -13.46
N PHE A 37 -11.30 2.24 -14.46
CA PHE A 37 -11.39 2.90 -15.75
C PHE A 37 -11.98 1.91 -16.73
N ALA A 38 -12.99 2.32 -17.49
CA ALA A 38 -13.59 1.54 -18.55
C ALA A 38 -14.03 2.47 -19.67
N ASP A 39 -13.66 2.15 -20.91
CA ASP A 39 -14.06 2.92 -22.11
C ASP A 39 -13.69 4.42 -22.04
N GLY A 40 -12.57 4.73 -21.37
CA GLY A 40 -12.08 6.10 -21.19
C GLY A 40 -12.80 6.91 -20.11
N GLU A 41 -13.65 6.27 -19.30
CA GLU A 41 -14.38 6.86 -18.19
C GLU A 41 -13.95 6.28 -16.84
N TYR A 42 -13.83 7.15 -15.83
CA TYR A 42 -13.60 6.75 -14.45
C TYR A 42 -14.92 6.40 -13.76
N ASN A 43 -14.96 5.23 -13.13
CA ASN A 43 -16.13 4.66 -12.48
C ASN A 43 -15.84 4.42 -10.98
N SER A 44 -16.63 5.05 -10.12
CA SER A 44 -16.64 4.78 -8.67
C SER A 44 -17.85 3.95 -8.27
N ALA A 45 -17.62 2.79 -7.64
CA ALA A 45 -18.70 1.93 -7.17
C ALA A 45 -19.47 2.51 -5.96
N SER A 46 -18.92 3.52 -5.26
CA SER A 46 -19.52 4.15 -4.09
C SER A 46 -19.75 5.65 -4.29
N ASP A 47 -20.83 6.17 -3.70
CA ASP A 47 -21.13 7.62 -3.61
C ASP A 47 -20.29 8.30 -2.50
N HIS A 48 -19.10 7.77 -2.22
CA HIS A 48 -18.22 8.33 -1.22
C HIS A 48 -17.52 9.56 -1.78
N TRP A 49 -17.45 10.65 -1.01
CA TRP A 49 -16.88 11.93 -1.44
C TRP A 49 -15.48 11.76 -2.07
N LEU A 50 -14.66 10.86 -1.52
CA LEU A 50 -13.32 10.58 -2.04
C LEU A 50 -13.30 10.04 -3.47
N GLY A 51 -14.31 9.23 -3.83
CA GLY A 51 -14.43 8.69 -5.17
C GLY A 51 -14.62 9.81 -6.19
N LYS A 52 -15.42 10.82 -5.84
CA LYS A 52 -15.68 12.00 -6.66
C LYS A 52 -14.44 12.89 -6.80
N ASP A 53 -13.73 13.12 -5.70
CA ASP A 53 -12.49 13.90 -5.70
C ASP A 53 -11.39 13.26 -6.56
N LEU A 54 -11.23 11.94 -6.45
CA LEU A 54 -10.36 11.16 -7.32
C LEU A 54 -10.79 11.26 -8.79
N GLY A 55 -12.10 11.23 -9.07
CA GLY A 55 -12.61 11.47 -10.41
C GLY A 55 -12.12 12.79 -11.00
N GLY A 56 -12.21 13.88 -10.23
CA GLY A 56 -11.69 15.19 -10.63
C GLY A 56 -10.19 15.23 -10.91
N LEU A 57 -9.38 14.40 -10.22
CA LEU A 57 -7.95 14.24 -10.55
C LEU A 57 -7.73 13.50 -11.87
N PHE A 58 -8.62 12.58 -12.22
CA PHE A 58 -8.48 11.73 -13.40
C PHE A 58 -9.16 12.29 -14.64
N ASP A 59 -9.99 13.33 -14.54
CA ASP A 59 -10.74 13.91 -15.66
C ASP A 59 -9.88 14.18 -16.90
N GLU A 60 -8.68 14.73 -16.72
CA GLU A 60 -7.76 15.06 -17.82
C GLU A 60 -7.08 13.85 -18.46
N VAL A 61 -6.95 12.74 -17.72
CA VAL A 61 -6.15 11.57 -18.13
C VAL A 61 -6.99 10.32 -18.41
N SER A 62 -8.27 10.28 -18.02
CA SER A 62 -9.13 9.09 -18.07
C SER A 62 -9.18 8.45 -19.46
N ARG A 63 -9.18 9.26 -20.53
CA ARG A 63 -9.20 8.77 -21.92
C ARG A 63 -7.91 8.07 -22.37
N ASN A 64 -6.81 8.28 -21.65
CA ASN A 64 -5.50 7.68 -21.94
C ASN A 64 -5.17 6.50 -21.03
N ILE A 65 -6.00 6.24 -20.02
CA ILE A 65 -5.82 5.12 -19.10
C ILE A 65 -6.54 3.90 -19.69
N PRO A 66 -5.88 2.73 -19.76
CA PRO A 66 -6.53 1.52 -20.25
C PRO A 66 -7.58 1.02 -19.26
N ASP A 67 -8.46 0.12 -19.73
CA ASP A 67 -9.42 -0.55 -18.87
C ASP A 67 -8.71 -1.27 -17.71
N VAL A 68 -8.99 -0.83 -16.49
CA VAL A 68 -8.35 -1.34 -15.29
C VAL A 68 -9.28 -1.22 -14.10
N VAL A 69 -9.18 -2.17 -13.18
CA VAL A 69 -9.87 -2.15 -11.89
C VAL A 69 -8.81 -2.13 -10.79
N PHE A 70 -9.03 -1.33 -9.76
CA PHE A 70 -8.12 -1.24 -8.62
C PHE A 70 -8.89 -1.06 -7.31
N ALA A 71 -8.28 -1.52 -6.23
CA ALA A 71 -8.76 -1.31 -4.87
C ALA A 71 -8.01 -0.14 -4.24
N LEU A 72 -8.73 0.77 -3.60
CA LEU A 72 -8.17 1.85 -2.79
C LEU A 72 -8.40 1.55 -1.32
N ASN A 73 -7.34 1.67 -0.53
CA ASN A 73 -7.39 1.64 0.91
C ASN A 73 -7.73 3.03 1.46
N LEU A 74 -8.81 3.11 2.24
CA LEU A 74 -9.22 4.35 2.87
C LEU A 74 -8.60 4.56 4.27
N LEU A 75 -7.99 3.51 4.83
CA LEU A 75 -7.22 3.63 6.06
C LEU A 75 -5.79 4.09 5.77
N ASP A 76 -5.14 4.60 6.80
CA ASP A 76 -3.72 4.98 6.79
C ASP A 76 -2.79 3.77 6.89
N GLU A 77 -3.25 2.68 7.49
CA GLU A 77 -2.51 1.43 7.67
C GLU A 77 -2.57 0.53 6.41
N PRO A 78 -1.42 0.03 5.89
CA PRO A 78 -1.34 -0.84 4.71
C PRO A 78 -1.91 -2.25 4.96
N ARG A 79 -2.11 -3.01 3.88
CA ARG A 79 -2.87 -4.28 3.91
C ARG A 79 -2.02 -5.50 3.63
N PHE A 80 -1.21 -5.49 2.58
CA PHE A 80 -0.57 -6.67 2.03
C PHE A 80 0.84 -6.84 2.59
N ILE A 81 1.03 -7.72 3.58
CA ILE A 81 2.36 -8.07 4.09
C ILE A 81 2.98 -9.10 3.15
N ILE A 82 4.23 -8.85 2.73
CA ILE A 82 4.99 -9.82 1.95
C ILE A 82 5.75 -10.72 2.94
N THR A 83 5.37 -11.99 2.97
CA THR A 83 6.04 -13.04 3.77
C THR A 83 6.77 -14.03 2.86
N ARG A 84 7.65 -14.86 3.41
CA ARG A 84 8.24 -16.00 2.71
C ARG A 84 7.15 -16.91 2.16
N GLN A 85 6.12 -17.17 2.97
CA GLN A 85 4.95 -17.94 2.55
C GLN A 85 4.27 -17.33 1.31
N THR A 86 4.17 -16.00 1.25
CA THR A 86 3.62 -15.30 0.08
C THR A 86 4.45 -15.58 -1.18
N LEU A 87 5.77 -15.51 -1.06
CA LEU A 87 6.72 -15.75 -2.16
C LEU A 87 6.72 -17.22 -2.60
N ASP A 88 6.73 -18.15 -1.65
CA ASP A 88 6.76 -19.60 -1.90
C ASP A 88 5.48 -20.10 -2.57
N ASN A 89 4.33 -19.55 -2.19
CA ASN A 89 3.05 -19.86 -2.82
C ASN A 89 2.88 -19.20 -4.20
N GLY A 90 3.82 -18.39 -4.68
CA GLY A 90 3.74 -17.74 -6.00
C GLY A 90 2.47 -16.90 -6.18
N GLY A 91 1.94 -16.35 -5.08
CA GLY A 91 0.71 -15.59 -5.08
C GLY A 91 -0.58 -16.41 -5.20
N THR A 92 -0.54 -17.70 -4.88
CA THR A 92 -1.74 -18.56 -4.88
C THR A 92 -2.57 -18.52 -3.59
N LEU A 93 -2.28 -17.59 -2.69
CA LEU A 93 -3.10 -17.38 -1.50
C LEU A 93 -4.44 -16.73 -1.86
N ARG A 94 -5.50 -17.11 -1.14
CA ARG A 94 -6.79 -16.44 -1.21
C ARG A 94 -6.82 -15.32 -0.18
N PRO A 95 -7.43 -14.16 -0.49
CA PRO A 95 -7.59 -13.07 0.47
C PRO A 95 -8.24 -13.54 1.77
N SER A 96 -7.52 -13.34 2.86
CA SER A 96 -8.00 -13.48 4.24
C SER A 96 -7.32 -12.39 5.06
N PHE A 97 -8.10 -11.66 5.85
CA PHE A 97 -7.61 -10.55 6.65
C PHE A 97 -7.57 -10.94 8.11
N GLU A 98 -6.47 -10.58 8.76
CA GLU A 98 -6.27 -10.73 10.19
C GLU A 98 -6.25 -9.35 10.84
N ASP A 99 -7.03 -9.20 11.89
CA ASP A 99 -7.03 -8.01 12.75
C ASP A 99 -5.93 -8.16 13.80
N ALA A 100 -4.96 -7.25 13.79
CA ALA A 100 -3.89 -7.26 14.78
C ALA A 100 -4.40 -7.00 16.20
N ASN A 101 -5.54 -6.32 16.37
CA ASN A 101 -6.20 -6.04 17.65
C ASN A 101 -5.22 -5.46 18.68
N HIS A 102 -4.53 -4.38 18.31
CA HIS A 102 -3.50 -3.72 19.12
C HIS A 102 -2.28 -4.58 19.50
N ASN A 103 -2.11 -5.77 18.92
CA ASN A 103 -0.93 -6.60 19.12
C ASN A 103 0.17 -6.25 18.12
N SER A 104 1.41 -6.52 18.50
CA SER A 104 2.58 -6.33 17.63
C SER A 104 2.43 -7.15 16.35
N ILE A 105 2.70 -6.50 15.22
CA ILE A 105 2.78 -7.14 13.90
C ILE A 105 4.24 -7.37 13.47
N TRP A 106 5.20 -7.07 14.36
CA TRP A 106 6.63 -7.06 14.06
C TRP A 106 7.12 -8.38 13.46
N ASP A 107 6.81 -9.51 14.10
CA ASP A 107 7.27 -10.84 13.68
C ASP A 107 6.88 -11.16 12.23
N LYS A 108 5.66 -10.81 11.84
CA LYS A 108 5.18 -10.98 10.45
C LYS A 108 5.88 -10.05 9.49
N THR A 109 6.03 -8.77 9.85
CA THR A 109 6.68 -7.77 8.99
C THR A 109 8.18 -7.99 8.85
N ASN A 110 8.81 -8.69 9.78
CA ASN A 110 10.23 -8.99 9.82
C ASN A 110 10.59 -10.37 9.21
N ASP A 111 9.60 -11.14 8.74
CA ASP A 111 9.78 -12.50 8.24
C ASP A 111 10.78 -12.61 7.07
N LEU A 112 10.90 -11.56 6.25
CA LEU A 112 11.82 -11.51 5.12
C LEU A 112 13.26 -11.09 5.48
N CYS A 113 13.52 -10.62 6.70
CA CYS A 113 14.78 -9.95 7.06
C CYS A 113 15.98 -10.90 7.32
N TRP A 114 15.87 -12.16 6.89
CA TRP A 114 16.91 -13.15 7.03
C TRP A 114 17.89 -13.12 5.86
N GLY A 115 18.97 -12.36 6.06
CA GLY A 115 20.06 -12.22 5.11
C GLY A 115 20.49 -10.76 5.10
N ASN A 116 21.72 -10.46 5.52
CA ASN A 116 22.23 -9.09 5.55
C ASN A 116 22.12 -8.47 4.15
N PRO A 117 21.25 -7.46 3.94
CA PRO A 117 21.34 -6.67 2.74
C PRO A 117 22.65 -5.91 2.85
N ARG A 118 23.57 -6.12 1.90
CA ARG A 118 24.68 -5.17 1.73
C ARG A 118 24.07 -3.89 1.19
N VAL A 119 23.74 -2.96 2.08
CA VAL A 119 23.36 -1.61 1.68
C VAL A 119 24.63 -0.95 1.15
N GLU A 120 24.68 -0.70 -0.16
CA GLU A 120 25.69 0.18 -0.73
C GLU A 120 25.50 1.55 -0.09
N ALA A 121 26.48 1.98 0.70
CA ALA A 121 26.41 3.25 1.40
C ALA A 121 26.42 4.39 0.38
N ASN A 122 25.27 5.05 0.21
CA ASN A 122 25.20 6.33 -0.48
C ASN A 122 26.14 7.33 0.22
N PRO A 123 26.80 8.23 -0.53
CA PRO A 123 27.73 9.19 0.06
C PRO A 123 27.00 10.07 1.09
N PHE A 124 27.50 10.06 2.32
CA PHE A 124 26.93 10.79 3.44
C PHE A 124 26.98 12.31 3.17
N ILE A 125 25.82 12.97 3.19
CA ILE A 125 25.75 14.43 3.08
C ILE A 125 25.97 15.04 4.46
N PHE A 126 26.97 15.90 4.59
CA PHE A 126 27.26 16.58 5.86
C PHE A 126 26.14 17.54 6.23
N SER A 127 25.48 17.26 7.33
CA SER A 127 24.30 17.99 7.84
C SER A 127 24.59 18.85 9.06
N TYR A 128 25.84 19.33 9.22
CA TYR A 128 26.26 20.18 10.35
C TYR A 128 25.96 19.57 11.74
N GLY A 129 25.97 18.24 11.84
CA GLY A 129 25.70 17.51 13.08
C GLY A 129 24.23 17.18 13.35
N LEU A 130 23.31 17.49 12.42
CA LEU A 130 21.88 17.17 12.53
C LEU A 130 21.54 15.85 11.83
N SER A 131 20.78 14.97 12.47
CA SER A 131 20.42 13.66 11.90
C SER A 131 19.19 13.73 11.00
N PHE A 132 19.33 14.26 9.79
CA PHE A 132 18.27 14.22 8.77
C PHE A 132 18.25 12.90 8.01
N VAL A 133 17.08 12.52 7.49
CA VAL A 133 16.93 11.41 6.55
C VAL A 133 17.75 11.71 5.30
N GLN A 134 18.77 10.88 5.04
CA GLN A 134 19.65 11.00 3.88
C GLN A 134 19.17 10.16 2.69
N ASP A 135 18.59 9.00 3.00
CA ASP A 135 18.09 8.03 2.03
C ASP A 135 16.71 7.57 2.52
N LYS A 136 15.68 7.91 1.74
CA LYS A 136 14.30 7.55 2.07
C LYS A 136 14.11 6.03 2.08
N SER A 137 14.63 5.35 1.07
CA SER A 137 14.45 3.90 0.92
C SER A 137 15.09 3.16 2.08
N HIS A 138 16.30 3.55 2.47
CA HIS A 138 16.96 2.98 3.64
C HIS A 138 16.23 3.34 4.93
N ALA A 139 15.82 4.61 5.12
CA ALA A 139 15.13 5.04 6.34
C ALA A 139 13.76 4.39 6.56
N GLN A 140 13.12 3.89 5.49
CA GLN A 140 11.85 3.16 5.55
C GLN A 140 12.03 1.63 5.57
N GLU A 141 13.27 1.14 5.49
CA GLU A 141 13.59 -0.28 5.42
C GLU A 141 13.46 -0.94 6.80
N VAL A 142 12.48 -1.84 6.92
CA VAL A 142 12.16 -2.57 8.17
C VAL A 142 13.35 -3.39 8.67
N CYS A 143 14.02 -4.12 7.77
CA CYS A 143 15.13 -5.01 8.13
C CYS A 143 16.37 -4.28 8.67
N SER A 144 16.60 -3.05 8.21
CA SER A 144 17.72 -2.21 8.67
C SER A 144 17.43 -1.51 10.00
N HIS A 145 16.17 -1.52 10.45
CA HIS A 145 15.69 -0.74 11.59
C HIS A 145 14.91 -1.60 12.60
N PRO A 146 15.55 -2.54 13.31
CA PRO A 146 14.88 -3.39 14.30
C PRO A 146 14.23 -2.62 15.45
N LYS A 147 14.68 -1.37 15.69
CA LYS A 147 14.09 -0.48 16.69
C LYS A 147 12.63 -0.11 16.38
N PHE A 148 12.17 -0.25 15.13
CA PHE A 148 10.78 0.02 14.77
C PHE A 148 9.79 -0.87 15.52
N GLU A 149 10.19 -2.07 15.94
CA GLU A 149 9.41 -2.96 16.80
C GLU A 149 8.82 -2.25 18.02
N SER A 150 9.61 -1.38 18.66
CA SER A 150 9.22 -0.71 19.92
C SER A 150 8.98 0.78 19.75
N MET A 151 9.63 1.42 18.77
CA MET A 151 9.57 2.88 18.61
C MET A 151 8.46 3.35 17.68
N HIS A 152 7.87 2.46 16.87
CA HIS A 152 6.90 2.85 15.86
C HIS A 152 5.55 2.18 16.12
N GLY A 153 4.56 3.00 16.48
CA GLY A 153 3.23 2.55 16.94
C GLY A 153 2.52 1.58 15.98
N PHE A 154 2.66 1.79 14.67
CA PHE A 154 2.12 0.88 13.66
C PHE A 154 2.64 -0.57 13.80
N PHE A 155 3.91 -0.77 14.15
CA PHE A 155 4.47 -2.12 14.30
C PHE A 155 4.18 -2.70 15.68
N SER A 156 4.21 -1.87 16.73
CA SER A 156 4.06 -2.34 18.11
C SER A 156 2.60 -2.57 18.52
N SER A 157 1.68 -1.74 18.05
CA SER A 157 0.26 -1.75 18.43
C SER A 157 -0.56 -0.92 17.42
N PRO A 158 -0.77 -1.42 16.19
CA PRO A 158 -1.59 -0.73 15.19
C PRO A 158 -3.04 -0.58 15.68
N MET A 159 -3.74 0.46 15.20
CA MET A 159 -5.10 0.76 15.61
C MET A 159 -6.12 -0.17 14.94
N THR A 160 -5.99 -0.37 13.62
CA THR A 160 -6.89 -1.26 12.86
C THR A 160 -6.21 -2.57 12.50
N GLY A 161 -4.95 -2.52 12.06
CA GLY A 161 -4.07 -3.67 11.85
C GLY A 161 -4.61 -4.75 10.92
N LEU A 162 -5.58 -4.43 10.05
CA LEU A 162 -6.23 -5.37 9.15
C LEU A 162 -5.31 -5.73 7.98
N THR A 163 -4.57 -6.82 8.12
CA THR A 163 -3.50 -7.23 7.21
C THR A 163 -3.78 -8.58 6.55
N THR A 164 -3.17 -8.82 5.41
CA THR A 164 -3.30 -10.05 4.63
C THR A 164 -1.95 -10.41 3.99
N GLU A 165 -1.72 -11.71 3.81
CA GLU A 165 -0.57 -12.23 3.06
C GLU A 165 -0.96 -12.61 1.62
N ALA A 166 -2.23 -12.43 1.25
CA ALA A 166 -2.66 -12.66 -0.11
C ALA A 166 -2.27 -11.47 -1.01
N PRO A 167 -1.75 -11.73 -2.21
CA PRO A 167 -1.39 -10.67 -3.14
C PRO A 167 -2.65 -10.00 -3.70
N ILE A 168 -2.93 -8.82 -3.20
CA ILE A 168 -4.01 -7.95 -3.67
C ILE A 168 -3.37 -6.61 -4.05
N PRO A 169 -3.55 -6.14 -5.29
CA PRO A 169 -3.03 -4.84 -5.69
C PRO A 169 -3.93 -3.75 -5.10
N VAL A 170 -3.59 -3.32 -3.90
CA VAL A 170 -4.27 -2.27 -3.14
C VAL A 170 -3.44 -0.99 -3.23
N LEU A 171 -4.07 0.10 -3.64
CA LEU A 171 -3.50 1.43 -3.55
C LEU A 171 -3.64 1.93 -2.11
N SER A 172 -2.52 2.22 -1.45
CA SER A 172 -2.48 2.68 -0.06
C SER A 172 -1.67 3.97 0.06
N GLN A 173 -1.97 4.75 1.09
CA GLN A 173 -1.31 6.05 1.35
C GLN A 173 0.09 5.88 1.96
N ALA A 174 0.35 4.74 2.59
CA ALA A 174 1.62 4.37 3.19
C ALA A 174 1.83 2.86 3.07
N ALA A 175 3.08 2.43 2.97
CA ALA A 175 3.53 1.04 2.91
C ALA A 175 5.01 1.00 3.30
N PRO A 176 5.34 0.44 4.48
CA PRO A 176 6.73 0.12 4.84
C PRO A 176 7.31 -0.95 3.89
N SER A 177 8.63 -1.15 3.91
CA SER A 177 9.31 -2.06 2.97
C SER A 177 8.86 -3.53 3.05
N SER A 178 8.20 -3.94 4.13
CA SER A 178 7.64 -5.29 4.31
C SER A 178 6.24 -5.47 3.69
N PHE A 179 5.67 -4.40 3.12
CA PHE A 179 4.33 -4.41 2.53
C PHE A 179 4.41 -4.28 1.00
N GLY A 180 3.49 -4.95 0.32
CA GLY A 180 3.35 -4.96 -1.14
C GLY A 180 2.22 -4.08 -1.66
N ASP A 181 1.62 -3.24 -0.80
CA ASP A 181 0.68 -2.21 -1.24
C ASP A 181 1.36 -1.24 -2.22
N ILE A 182 0.57 -0.75 -3.18
CA ILE A 182 1.05 0.23 -4.17
C ILE A 182 0.86 1.62 -3.58
N ILE A 183 1.94 2.38 -3.45
CA ILE A 183 1.86 3.73 -2.88
C ILE A 183 1.14 4.66 -3.85
N CYS A 184 0.04 5.26 -3.39
CA CYS A 184 -0.61 6.36 -4.06
C CYS A 184 -0.54 7.64 -3.22
N PRO A 185 -0.50 8.83 -3.84
CA PRO A 185 -0.67 10.07 -3.12
C PRO A 185 -1.97 10.04 -2.30
N SER A 186 -1.90 10.63 -1.11
CA SER A 186 -3.06 10.72 -0.23
C SER A 186 -4.17 11.53 -0.91
N PRO A 187 -5.36 10.95 -1.12
CA PRO A 187 -6.47 11.65 -1.76
C PRO A 187 -7.14 12.68 -0.83
N TRP A 188 -6.65 12.86 0.40
CA TRP A 188 -7.16 13.87 1.34
C TRP A 188 -6.71 15.29 1.00
N TYR A 189 -5.71 15.46 0.13
CA TYR A 189 -5.20 16.78 -0.24
C TYR A 189 -5.98 17.44 -1.39
N THR A 190 -6.83 16.72 -2.11
CA THR A 190 -7.66 17.27 -3.19
C THR A 190 -8.77 18.20 -2.70
N ASP A 191 -9.33 17.91 -1.52
CA ASP A 191 -10.39 18.72 -0.90
C ASP A 191 -9.94 20.18 -0.71
N LYS A 192 -8.64 20.40 -0.46
CA LYS A 192 -8.10 21.75 -0.24
C LYS A 192 -7.88 22.59 -1.51
N VAL A 193 -7.86 21.99 -2.70
CA VAL A 193 -7.75 22.75 -3.96
C VAL A 193 -9.06 23.49 -4.26
N TYR A 194 -10.21 22.93 -3.83
CA TYR A 194 -11.52 23.52 -4.05
C TYR A 194 -12.04 24.38 -2.88
N GLN A 195 -11.45 24.27 -1.68
CA GLN A 195 -11.84 25.09 -0.52
C GLN A 195 -11.24 26.51 -0.50
N GLY A 196 -10.31 26.83 -1.41
CA GLY A 196 -9.74 28.18 -1.56
C GLY A 196 -10.45 29.07 -2.59
N GLY A 197 -11.51 28.57 -3.24
CA GLY A 197 -12.19 29.23 -4.35
C GLY A 197 -13.69 29.44 -4.12
N ARG A 198 -14.06 30.14 -3.04
CA ARG A 198 -15.34 30.84 -2.92
C ARG A 198 -15.16 32.14 -2.13
#